data_AF-A0A936X9N8-F1
#
_entry.id   AF-A0A936X9N8-F1
#
_cell.length_a   1.000
_cell.length_b   1.000
_cell.length_c   1.000
_cell.angle_alpha   90.00
_cell.angle_beta   90.00
_cell.angle_gamma   90.00
#
_symmetry.space_group_name_H-M   'P 1'
#
loop_
_entity.id
_entity.type
_entity.pdbx_description
1 polymer ?
#
loop_
_entity_poly.entity_id
_entity_poly.type
_entity_poly.pdbx_seq_one_letter_code
_entity_poly.pdbx_strand_id
1 'polypeptide(L)'
;MKPVYFLLVLFCLHHTLFAQQPELILTEQQLESLGQSEEINTEDDATVQELDMYKKHPLNLNTAGKTELSQLGLLTDLQTDQLLAYRSRFGHFISQYELQAVPSFDLMTIQKIIPYVTTALPKDEPSGFRNRFSNGDHLF
;
A
#
# COMPACT_ATOMS: atom_id res chain seq x y z
N MET A 1 59.24 -33.52 -13.12
CA MET A 1 58.23 -32.44 -13.14
C MET A 1 56.86 -32.96 -12.65
N LYS A 2 56.73 -33.40 -11.38
CA LYS A 2 55.46 -33.90 -10.80
C LYS A 2 55.24 -33.71 -9.28
N PRO A 3 56.18 -33.24 -8.42
CA PRO A 3 55.88 -33.13 -6.97
C PRO A 3 55.17 -31.83 -6.58
N VAL A 4 55.18 -30.79 -7.43
CA VAL A 4 54.58 -29.48 -7.12
C VAL A 4 53.04 -29.53 -7.17
N TYR A 5 52.47 -30.33 -8.07
CA TYR A 5 51.02 -30.53 -8.16
C TYR A 5 50.46 -31.25 -6.93
N PHE A 6 51.24 -32.16 -6.33
CA PHE A 6 50.81 -32.89 -5.13
C PHE A 6 50.67 -31.95 -3.91
N LEU A 7 51.56 -30.96 -3.78
CA LEU A 7 51.50 -29.96 -2.70
C LEU A 7 50.39 -28.93 -2.92
N LEU A 8 50.11 -28.58 -4.18
CA LEU A 8 49.00 -27.68 -4.55
C LEU A 8 47.62 -28.28 -4.28
N VAL A 9 47.44 -29.59 -4.48
CA VAL A 9 46.17 -30.29 -4.20
C VAL A 9 45.91 -30.39 -2.69
N LEU A 10 46.96 -30.54 -1.87
CA LEU A 10 46.83 -30.67 -0.41
C LEU A 10 46.50 -29.33 0.28
N PHE A 11 46.92 -28.20 -0.30
CA PHE A 11 46.55 -26.85 0.14
C PHE A 11 45.08 -26.52 -0.17
N CYS A 12 44.53 -27.02 -1.29
CA CYS A 12 43.11 -26.84 -1.64
C CYS A 12 42.14 -27.63 -0.75
N LEU A 13 42.61 -28.69 -0.07
CA LEU A 13 41.79 -29.52 0.83
C LEU A 13 41.66 -28.96 2.27
N HIS A 14 42.46 -27.95 2.64
CA HIS A 14 42.38 -27.31 3.97
C HIS A 14 41.31 -26.21 4.08
N HIS A 15 40.60 -25.91 2.98
CA HIS A 15 39.55 -24.89 2.95
C HIS A 15 38.12 -25.44 3.09
N THR A 16 37.94 -26.65 3.63
CA THR A 16 36.65 -27.06 4.17
C THR A 16 36.39 -26.31 5.47
N LEU A 17 36.01 -25.05 5.32
CA LEU A 17 35.43 -24.23 6.38
C LEU A 17 34.27 -25.01 7.00
N PHE A 18 34.44 -25.41 8.26
CA PHE A 18 33.35 -25.83 9.10
C PHE A 18 32.51 -24.58 9.42
N ALA A 19 31.43 -24.36 8.69
CA ALA A 19 30.41 -23.40 9.08
C ALA A 19 29.50 -24.09 10.12
N GLN A 20 29.95 -24.12 11.37
CA GLN A 20 29.10 -24.61 12.46
C GLN A 20 28.13 -23.49 12.83
N GLN A 21 26.87 -23.63 12.41
CA GLN A 21 25.79 -22.74 12.80
C GLN A 21 25.47 -23.02 14.28
N PRO A 22 25.53 -22.03 15.19
CA PRO A 22 25.14 -22.25 16.56
C PRO A 22 23.63 -22.56 16.59
N GLU A 23 23.28 -23.74 17.09
CA GLU A 23 21.89 -24.10 17.35
C GLU A 23 21.38 -23.20 18.48
N LEU A 24 20.44 -22.31 18.15
CA LEU A 24 19.76 -21.47 19.12
C LEU A 24 18.83 -22.36 19.94
N ILE A 25 19.31 -22.83 21.09
CA ILE A 25 18.45 -23.47 22.10
C ILE A 25 17.73 -22.35 22.85
N LEU A 26 16.52 -22.03 22.41
CA LEU A 26 15.63 -21.14 23.14
C LEU A 26 15.09 -21.88 24.36
N THR A 27 15.11 -21.23 25.53
CA THR A 27 14.45 -21.78 26.73
C THR A 27 12.93 -21.76 26.55
N GLU A 28 12.21 -22.68 27.20
CA GLU A 28 10.73 -22.71 27.13
C GLU A 28 10.11 -21.36 27.53
N GLN A 29 10.68 -20.67 28.51
CA GLN A 29 10.25 -19.34 28.93
C GLN A 29 10.46 -18.26 27.85
N GLN A 30 11.53 -18.37 27.04
CA GLN A 30 11.73 -17.50 25.88
C GLN A 30 10.75 -17.84 24.76
N LEU A 31 10.46 -19.12 24.55
CA LEU A 31 9.48 -19.59 23.58
C LEU A 31 8.05 -19.12 23.95
N GLU A 32 7.67 -19.19 25.22
CA GLU A 32 6.42 -18.64 25.74
C GLU A 32 6.36 -17.11 25.59
N SER A 33 7.45 -16.39 25.86
CA SER A 33 7.48 -14.93 25.65
C SER A 33 7.33 -14.53 24.19
N LEU A 34 7.82 -15.35 23.25
CA LEU A 34 7.65 -15.16 21.82
C LEU A 34 6.22 -15.54 21.38
N GLY A 35 5.68 -16.66 21.87
CA GLY A 35 4.29 -17.05 21.61
C GLY A 35 3.27 -16.04 22.16
N GLN A 36 3.57 -15.40 23.30
CA GLN A 36 2.74 -14.34 23.85
C GLN A 36 2.83 -13.03 23.04
N SER A 37 3.90 -12.82 22.28
CA SER A 37 3.97 -11.76 21.26
C SER A 37 3.25 -12.10 19.95
N GLU A 38 2.96 -13.39 19.69
CA GLU A 38 2.21 -13.85 18.51
C GLU A 38 0.68 -13.89 18.72
N GLU A 39 0.19 -13.83 19.96
CA GLU A 39 -1.25 -13.60 20.25
C GLU A 39 -1.76 -12.21 19.80
N ILE A 40 -0.91 -11.38 19.17
CA ILE A 40 -1.20 -9.98 18.77
C ILE A 40 -1.39 -9.79 17.25
N ASN A 41 -1.30 -10.81 16.39
CA ASN A 41 -1.27 -10.60 14.93
C ASN A 41 -2.52 -11.01 14.13
N THR A 42 -3.58 -11.51 14.76
CA THR A 42 -4.82 -11.86 14.03
C THR A 42 -5.56 -10.65 13.47
N GLU A 43 -5.47 -9.49 14.11
CA GLU A 43 -6.08 -8.25 13.63
C GLU A 43 -5.28 -7.65 12.46
N ASP A 44 -3.95 -7.79 12.48
CA ASP A 44 -3.07 -7.37 11.37
C ASP A 44 -3.36 -8.21 10.10
N ASP A 45 -3.51 -9.53 10.24
CA ASP A 45 -3.85 -10.42 9.13
C ASP A 45 -5.20 -10.08 8.46
N ALA A 46 -6.23 -9.77 9.26
CA ALA A 46 -7.54 -9.39 8.74
C ALA A 46 -7.50 -8.07 7.97
N THR A 47 -6.80 -7.06 8.50
CA THR A 47 -6.64 -5.76 7.81
C THR A 47 -5.82 -5.86 6.54
N VAL A 48 -4.77 -6.68 6.53
CA VAL A 48 -3.94 -6.94 5.34
C VAL A 48 -4.77 -7.62 4.25
N GLN A 49 -5.62 -8.58 4.61
CA GLN A 49 -6.49 -9.26 3.67
C GLN A 49 -7.53 -8.32 3.04
N GLU A 50 -8.11 -7.41 3.83
CA GLU A 50 -9.06 -6.41 3.34
C GLU A 50 -8.38 -5.42 2.38
N LEU A 51 -7.17 -4.96 2.70
CA LEU A 51 -6.39 -4.11 1.80
C LEU A 51 -6.03 -4.83 0.50
N ASP A 52 -5.75 -6.13 0.52
CA ASP A 52 -5.51 -6.91 -0.71
C ASP A 52 -6.76 -7.03 -1.58
N MET A 53 -7.95 -7.05 -0.97
CA MET A 53 -9.22 -6.94 -1.69
C MET A 53 -9.33 -5.59 -2.40
N TYR A 54 -9.03 -4.48 -1.72
CA TYR A 54 -9.06 -3.15 -2.34
C TYR A 54 -8.01 -2.96 -3.44
N LYS A 55 -6.89 -3.68 -3.43
CA LYS A 55 -5.96 -3.69 -4.58
C LYS A 55 -6.58 -4.33 -5.83
N LYS A 56 -7.40 -5.37 -5.65
CA LYS A 56 -8.10 -6.08 -6.75
C LYS A 56 -9.35 -5.33 -7.20
N HIS A 57 -10.03 -4.71 -6.24
CA HIS A 57 -11.26 -3.94 -6.43
C HIS A 57 -11.13 -2.55 -5.79
N PRO A 58 -10.42 -1.61 -6.44
CA PRO A 58 -10.17 -0.30 -5.87
C PRO A 58 -11.45 0.48 -5.60
N LEU A 59 -11.48 1.17 -4.46
CA LEU A 59 -12.61 1.98 -4.04
C LEU A 59 -12.73 3.22 -4.95
N ASN A 60 -13.92 3.44 -5.53
CA ASN A 60 -14.14 4.57 -6.41
C ASN A 60 -14.35 5.87 -5.63
N LEU A 61 -13.37 6.79 -5.71
CA LEU A 61 -13.40 8.08 -5.02
C LEU A 61 -14.54 9.00 -5.46
N ASN A 62 -15.15 8.77 -6.62
CA ASN A 62 -16.25 9.59 -7.12
C ASN A 62 -17.61 9.14 -6.58
N THR A 63 -17.74 7.88 -6.17
CA THR A 63 -18.99 7.32 -5.67
C THR A 63 -18.95 6.97 -4.19
N ALA A 64 -17.76 6.76 -3.61
CA ALA A 64 -17.60 6.29 -2.24
C ALA A 64 -18.20 7.26 -1.21
N GLY A 65 -18.96 6.73 -0.25
CA GLY A 65 -19.48 7.46 0.90
C GLY A 65 -18.46 7.57 2.05
N LYS A 66 -18.84 8.29 3.11
CA LYS A 66 -18.01 8.43 4.33
C LYS A 66 -17.67 7.06 4.93
N THR A 67 -18.66 6.19 5.06
CA THR A 67 -18.47 4.85 5.64
C THR A 67 -17.47 4.01 4.87
N GLU A 68 -17.57 3.97 3.54
CA GLU A 68 -16.65 3.18 2.69
C GLU A 68 -15.22 3.75 2.73
N LEU A 69 -15.07 5.07 2.75
CA LEU A 69 -13.76 5.73 2.91
C LEU A 69 -13.15 5.44 4.28
N SER A 70 -13.95 5.42 5.34
CA SER A 70 -13.49 5.07 6.69
C SER A 70 -13.11 3.59 6.83
N GLN A 71 -13.83 2.68 6.15
CA GLN A 71 -13.53 1.24 6.13
C GLN A 71 -12.15 0.94 5.53
N LEU A 72 -11.64 1.81 4.66
CA LEU A 72 -10.28 1.66 4.13
C LEU A 72 -9.22 1.67 5.25
N GLY A 73 -9.47 2.31 6.39
CA GLY A 73 -8.54 2.34 7.54
C GLY A 73 -7.24 3.13 7.28
N LEU A 74 -7.10 3.77 6.11
CA LEU A 74 -5.91 4.53 5.73
C LEU A 74 -6.07 6.05 5.90
N LEU A 75 -7.30 6.52 6.08
CA LEU A 75 -7.65 7.94 6.19
C LEU A 75 -8.19 8.26 7.58
N THR A 76 -7.81 9.42 8.10
CA THR A 76 -8.43 10.00 9.30
C THR A 76 -9.82 10.56 8.99
N ASP A 77 -10.66 10.75 10.02
CA ASP A 77 -11.99 11.36 9.85
C ASP A 77 -11.92 12.74 9.19
N LEU A 78 -10.92 13.56 9.57
CA LEU A 78 -10.67 14.86 8.96
C LEU A 78 -10.37 14.73 7.46
N GLN A 79 -9.51 13.77 7.08
CA GLN A 79 -9.15 13.54 5.68
C GLN A 79 -10.35 13.07 4.86
N THR A 80 -11.16 12.16 5.41
CA THR A 80 -12.39 11.70 4.79
C THR A 80 -13.37 12.85 4.56
N ASP A 81 -13.60 13.69 5.58
CA ASP A 81 -14.50 14.84 5.47
C ASP A 81 -14.01 15.88 4.46
N GLN A 82 -12.70 16.14 4.42
CA GLN A 82 -12.13 17.08 3.45
C GLN A 82 -12.16 16.56 2.01
N LEU A 83 -11.96 15.25 1.80
CA LEU A 83 -12.11 14.63 0.49
C LEU A 83 -13.55 14.77 -0.01
N LEU A 84 -14.53 14.47 0.84
CA LEU A 84 -15.95 14.61 0.52
C LEU A 84 -16.34 16.07 0.24
N ALA A 85 -15.84 17.01 1.06
CA ALA A 85 -16.07 18.43 0.86
C ALA A 85 -15.46 18.93 -0.46
N TYR A 86 -14.24 18.48 -0.80
CA TYR A 86 -13.59 18.78 -2.07
C TYR A 86 -14.43 18.28 -3.25
N ARG A 87 -14.83 16.99 -3.23
CA ARG A 87 -15.67 16.38 -4.26
C ARG A 87 -17.01 17.10 -4.42
N SER A 88 -17.64 17.48 -3.31
CA SER A 88 -18.91 18.21 -3.33
C SER A 88 -18.76 19.62 -3.92
N ARG A 89 -17.61 20.27 -3.73
CA ARG A 89 -17.37 21.64 -4.21
C ARG A 89 -16.92 21.68 -5.67
N PHE A 90 -16.06 20.76 -6.08
CA PHE A 90 -15.37 20.80 -7.39
C PHE A 90 -15.85 19.72 -8.38
N GLY A 91 -16.66 18.77 -7.92
CA GLY A 91 -17.16 17.66 -8.72
C GLY A 91 -16.26 16.42 -8.66
N HIS A 92 -16.42 15.54 -9.64
CA HIS A 92 -15.67 14.29 -9.72
C HIS A 92 -14.18 14.53 -9.94
N PHE A 93 -13.37 13.71 -9.26
CA PHE A 93 -11.96 13.54 -9.54
C PHE A 93 -11.77 12.94 -10.92
N ILE A 94 -10.92 13.56 -11.71
CA ILE A 94 -10.55 13.12 -13.06
C ILE A 94 -9.40 12.12 -12.98
N SER A 95 -8.50 12.39 -12.04
CA SER A 95 -7.29 11.63 -11.79
C SER A 95 -7.08 11.49 -10.29
N GLN A 96 -6.57 10.34 -9.85
CA GLN A 96 -6.20 10.12 -8.45
C GLN A 96 -5.19 11.16 -7.95
N TYR A 97 -4.38 11.75 -8.85
CA TYR A 97 -3.39 12.77 -8.48
C TYR A 97 -4.01 14.12 -8.10
N GLU A 98 -5.29 14.36 -8.37
CA GLU A 98 -6.02 15.55 -7.91
C GLU A 98 -6.25 15.55 -6.40
N LEU A 99 -6.01 14.42 -5.72
CA LEU A 99 -5.97 14.35 -4.26
C LEU A 99 -4.97 15.33 -3.62
N GLN A 100 -3.97 15.80 -4.38
CA GLN A 100 -3.05 16.88 -3.95
C GLN A 100 -3.76 18.21 -3.66
N ALA A 101 -4.97 18.43 -4.20
CA ALA A 101 -5.75 19.63 -3.96
C ALA A 101 -6.63 19.53 -2.69
N VAL A 102 -6.64 18.38 -2.01
CA VAL A 102 -7.35 18.20 -0.74
C VAL A 102 -6.47 18.73 0.40
N PRO A 103 -6.93 19.72 1.20
CA PRO A 103 -6.04 20.47 2.11
C PRO A 103 -5.28 19.64 3.17
N SER A 104 -5.85 18.53 3.65
CA SER A 104 -5.23 17.65 4.67
C SER A 104 -4.40 16.51 4.08
N PHE A 105 -4.19 16.49 2.77
CA PHE A 105 -3.49 15.40 2.09
C PHE A 105 -2.05 15.83 1.85
N ASP A 106 -1.12 15.09 2.42
CA ASP A 106 0.29 15.16 2.06
C ASP A 106 0.65 14.08 1.04
N LEU A 107 1.84 14.20 0.45
CA LEU A 107 2.31 13.24 -0.55
C LEU A 107 2.38 11.80 0.01
N MET A 108 2.73 11.64 1.29
CA MET A 108 2.81 10.34 1.93
C MET A 108 1.44 9.66 2.03
N THR A 109 0.42 10.40 2.46
CA THR A 109 -0.98 9.95 2.51
C THR A 109 -1.45 9.56 1.12
N ILE A 110 -1.20 10.41 0.11
CA ILE A 110 -1.63 10.16 -1.27
C ILE A 110 -0.99 8.87 -1.81
N GLN A 111 0.32 8.71 -1.64
CA GLN A 111 1.03 7.51 -2.07
C GLN A 111 0.53 6.25 -1.35
N LYS A 112 0.15 6.38 -0.07
CA LYS A 112 -0.40 5.29 0.73
C LYS A 112 -1.76 4.81 0.20
N ILE A 113 -2.63 5.71 -0.26
CA ILE A 113 -4.00 5.34 -0.67
C ILE A 113 -4.15 4.99 -2.16
N ILE A 114 -3.30 5.54 -3.04
CA ILE A 114 -3.35 5.32 -4.50
C ILE A 114 -3.54 3.85 -4.90
N PRO A 115 -2.85 2.85 -4.29
CA PRO A 115 -3.00 1.45 -4.67
C PRO A 115 -4.39 0.85 -4.43
N TYR A 116 -5.23 1.53 -3.64
CA TYR A 116 -6.50 1.01 -3.12
C TYR A 116 -7.72 1.77 -3.65
N VAL A 117 -7.52 2.80 -4.48
CA VAL A 117 -8.58 3.71 -4.92
C VAL A 117 -8.59 3.90 -6.44
N THR A 118 -9.71 4.32 -7.00
CA THR A 118 -9.86 4.64 -8.42
C THR A 118 -10.73 5.88 -8.62
N THR A 119 -10.56 6.55 -9.76
CA THR A 119 -11.42 7.66 -10.22
C THR A 119 -12.21 7.28 -11.48
N ALA A 120 -12.04 6.06 -11.99
CA ALA A 120 -12.75 5.59 -13.16
C ALA A 120 -14.25 5.57 -12.88
N LEU A 121 -15.02 6.34 -13.65
CA LEU A 121 -16.47 6.19 -13.69
C LEU A 121 -16.80 4.83 -14.34
N PRO A 122 -17.91 4.18 -13.94
CA PRO A 122 -18.45 3.06 -14.71
C PRO A 122 -18.58 3.47 -16.19
N LYS A 123 -18.35 2.51 -17.10
CA LYS A 123 -18.10 2.68 -18.55
C LYS A 123 -19.14 3.47 -19.37
N ASP A 124 -20.21 4.00 -18.76
CA ASP A 124 -21.39 4.55 -19.43
C ASP A 124 -21.59 6.07 -19.28
N GLU A 125 -20.70 6.79 -18.57
CA GLU A 125 -20.79 8.25 -18.46
C GLU A 125 -19.82 8.94 -19.43
N PRO A 126 -20.30 9.59 -20.52
CA PRO A 126 -19.46 10.42 -21.36
C PRO A 126 -19.00 11.60 -20.53
N SER A 127 -17.76 11.53 -20.06
CA SER A 127 -17.11 12.50 -19.20
C SER A 127 -17.48 13.93 -19.61
N GLY A 128 -18.21 14.63 -18.73
CA GLY A 128 -18.83 15.94 -18.94
C GLY A 128 -17.88 17.10 -19.29
N PHE A 129 -16.63 16.82 -19.64
CA PHE A 129 -15.68 17.79 -20.18
C PHE A 129 -16.20 18.50 -21.42
N ARG A 130 -16.86 17.78 -22.34
CA ARG A 130 -17.38 18.40 -23.58
C ARG A 130 -18.51 19.41 -23.27
N ASN A 131 -19.33 19.14 -22.26
CA ASN A 131 -20.39 20.06 -21.83
C ASN A 131 -19.87 21.25 -21.01
N ARG A 132 -18.73 21.10 -20.31
CA ARG A 132 -18.11 22.19 -19.55
C ARG A 132 -17.42 23.23 -20.44
N PHE A 133 -16.88 22.82 -21.59
CA PHE A 133 -16.28 23.74 -22.56
C PHE A 133 -17.27 24.30 -23.59
N SER A 134 -18.49 23.77 -23.67
CA SER A 134 -19.48 24.21 -24.67
C SER A 134 -20.38 25.36 -24.20
N ASN A 135 -20.41 25.70 -22.90
CA ASN A 135 -21.27 26.77 -22.36
C ASN A 135 -20.50 28.06 -22.06
N GLY A 136 -19.47 28.36 -22.86
CA GLY A 136 -18.69 29.59 -22.78
C GLY A 136 -19.23 30.70 -23.68
N ASP A 137 -20.54 30.95 -23.69
CA ASP A 137 -21.14 32.01 -24.49
C ASP A 137 -21.56 33.20 -23.62
N HIS A 138 -20.74 34.26 -23.74
CA HIS A 138 -21.05 35.70 -23.68
C HIS A 138 -21.76 36.31 -22.45
N LEU A 139 -20.99 37.01 -21.61
CA LEU A 139 -21.39 38.28 -21.00
C LEU A 139 -20.16 39.20 -20.80
N PHE A 140 -19.78 39.92 -21.87
CA PHE A 140 -19.25 41.28 -21.85
C PHE A 140 -19.76 42.00 -23.09
#